data_AF-A0A2V7PA62-F1
#
_entry.id   AF-A0A2V7PA62-F1
#
_cell.length_a   1.000
_cell.length_b   1.000
_cell.length_c   1.000
_cell.angle_alpha   90.00
_cell.angle_beta   90.00
_cell.angle_gamma   90.00
#
_symmetry.space_group_name_H-M   'P 1'
#
loop_
_entity.id
_entity.type
_entity.pdbx_description
1 polymer ?
#
loop_
_entity_poly.entity_id
_entity_poly.type
_entity_poly.pdbx_seq_one_letter_code
_entity_poly.pdbx_strand_id
1 'polypeptide(L)'
;MGTSSIPLADPVVMRDVIVVGGGCYGTFYAAQLAKAKGRGRAEYRRVVIVDRDTRCQARVALGQAADREFVAREWTDYFCDFLGGGAPAPAGEPRDYIVPSPLMPHLMFEWVLARARARWPGRAIEVAPVPGAPGTPYDRTAPAPHHTRFVSFADWICPTHCIEPAVCPAIGRTRTWEMGDAVRGLADRLRATGEPLHGPALFVCRHHVFGVGTFAVDAVLAGDALVQRVGESGAAA
;
A
#
# COMPACT_ATOMS: atom_id res chain seq x y z
N MET A 1 -11.93 27.62 36.57
CA MET A 1 -10.94 27.05 35.64
C MET A 1 -11.59 25.89 34.93
N GLY A 2 -12.19 26.13 33.76
CA GLY A 2 -12.85 25.07 32.98
C GLY A 2 -11.82 24.37 32.11
N THR A 3 -11.56 23.10 32.39
CA THR A 3 -10.83 22.22 31.46
C THR A 3 -11.74 21.94 30.28
N SER A 4 -11.61 22.74 29.24
CA SER A 4 -12.20 22.45 27.93
C SER A 4 -11.51 21.21 27.37
N SER A 5 -12.09 20.04 27.61
CA SER A 5 -11.67 18.80 26.97
C SER A 5 -12.15 18.84 25.53
N ILE A 6 -11.23 19.14 24.61
CA ILE A 6 -11.44 18.90 23.18
C ILE A 6 -11.83 17.41 23.05
N PRO A 7 -12.95 17.05 22.39
CA PRO A 7 -13.32 15.66 22.20
C PRO A 7 -12.15 14.91 21.56
N LEU A 8 -11.67 13.87 22.24
CA LEU A 8 -10.69 12.98 21.66
C LEU A 8 -11.40 12.28 20.50
N ALA A 9 -10.94 12.52 19.27
CA ALA A 9 -11.41 11.78 18.10
C ALA A 9 -11.41 10.27 18.40
N ASP A 10 -12.44 9.59 17.93
CA ASP A 10 -12.63 8.15 18.11
C ASP A 10 -11.38 7.37 17.67
N PRO A 11 -11.05 6.26 18.36
CA PRO A 11 -9.90 5.45 18.00
C PRO A 11 -10.04 4.93 16.57
N VAL A 12 -8.92 4.88 15.86
CA VAL A 12 -8.86 4.21 14.56
C VAL A 12 -8.98 2.70 14.79
N VAL A 13 -10.02 2.08 14.23
CA VAL A 13 -10.25 0.63 14.35
C VAL A 13 -9.77 -0.09 13.10
N MET A 14 -8.89 -1.07 13.28
CA MET A 14 -8.34 -1.95 12.24
C MET A 14 -8.45 -3.41 12.70
N ARG A 15 -8.33 -4.38 11.80
CA ARG A 15 -8.27 -5.80 12.16
C ARG A 15 -6.82 -6.23 12.32
N ASP A 16 -6.15 -6.67 11.25
CA ASP A 16 -4.72 -6.95 11.24
C ASP A 16 -3.96 -5.86 10.49
N VAL A 17 -2.77 -5.52 10.99
CA VAL A 17 -1.87 -4.59 10.32
C VAL A 17 -0.57 -5.31 9.97
N ILE A 18 -0.33 -5.52 8.68
CA ILE A 18 0.83 -6.23 8.15
C ILE A 18 1.92 -5.21 7.86
N VAL A 19 3.03 -5.28 8.58
CA VAL A 19 4.20 -4.42 8.38
C VAL A 19 5.22 -5.16 7.53
N VAL A 20 5.49 -4.61 6.35
CA VAL A 20 6.45 -5.22 5.42
C VAL A 20 7.87 -4.78 5.77
N GLY A 21 8.66 -5.73 6.28
CA GLY A 21 10.02 -5.54 6.75
C GLY A 21 10.08 -5.07 8.20
N GLY A 22 11.06 -5.58 8.94
CA GLY A 22 11.39 -5.27 10.33
C GLY A 22 12.66 -4.43 10.47
N GLY A 23 13.15 -3.82 9.39
CA GLY A 23 14.25 -2.83 9.42
C GLY A 23 13.83 -1.50 10.06
N CYS A 24 14.57 -0.41 9.79
CA CYS A 24 14.33 0.89 10.40
C CYS A 24 12.90 1.42 10.19
N TYR A 25 12.39 1.33 8.96
CA TYR A 25 11.05 1.82 8.59
C TYR A 25 9.95 1.01 9.29
N GLY A 26 9.97 -0.31 9.17
CA GLY A 26 8.99 -1.17 9.83
C GLY A 26 9.02 -1.09 11.34
N THR A 27 10.22 -0.99 11.94
CA THR A 27 10.38 -0.74 13.38
C THR A 27 9.68 0.56 13.79
N PHE A 28 9.88 1.64 13.03
CA PHE A 28 9.25 2.93 13.30
C PHE A 28 7.73 2.83 13.30
N TYR A 29 7.12 2.25 12.25
CA TYR A 29 5.66 2.16 12.16
C TYR A 29 5.04 1.18 13.16
N ALA A 30 5.67 0.03 13.40
CA ALA A 30 5.25 -0.88 14.45
C ALA A 30 5.29 -0.22 15.84
N ALA A 31 6.31 0.61 16.12
CA ALA A 31 6.39 1.39 17.34
C ALA A 31 5.27 2.45 17.43
N GLN A 32 4.95 3.15 16.34
CA GLN A 32 3.84 4.12 16.31
C GLN A 32 2.49 3.44 16.55
N LEU A 33 2.26 2.25 15.98
CA LEU A 33 1.04 1.46 16.21
C LEU A 33 0.93 1.02 17.67
N ALA A 34 2.02 0.55 18.28
CA ALA A 34 2.04 0.18 19.69
C ALA A 34 1.77 1.39 20.60
N LYS A 35 2.41 2.53 20.30
CA LYS A 35 2.20 3.80 21.00
C LYS A 35 0.76 4.31 20.86
N ALA A 36 0.17 4.18 19.67
CA ALA A 36 -1.20 4.59 19.40
C ALA A 36 -2.20 3.77 20.22
N LYS A 37 -2.03 2.44 20.25
CA LYS A 37 -2.87 1.55 21.05
C LYS A 37 -2.72 1.80 22.56
N GLY A 38 -1.49 1.95 23.05
CA GLY A 38 -1.23 2.31 24.45
C GLY A 38 -1.81 3.68 24.86
N ARG A 39 -2.17 4.55 23.90
CA ARG A 39 -2.82 5.85 24.14
C ARG A 39 -4.32 5.84 23.82
N GLY A 40 -4.92 4.68 23.54
CA GLY A 40 -6.34 4.58 23.15
C GLY A 40 -6.67 5.32 21.86
N ARG A 41 -5.69 5.49 20.95
CA ARG A 41 -5.88 6.15 19.65
C ARG A 41 -6.05 5.18 18.49
N ALA A 42 -5.78 3.90 18.73
CA ALA A 42 -5.99 2.84 17.76
C ALA A 42 -6.38 1.55 18.45
N GLU A 43 -7.25 0.79 17.80
CA GLU A 43 -7.59 -0.57 18.17
C GLU A 43 -7.30 -1.48 16.98
N TYR A 44 -6.67 -2.62 17.27
CA TYR A 44 -6.40 -3.67 16.29
C TYR A 44 -6.25 -5.01 16.97
N ARG A 45 -6.56 -6.08 16.23
CA ARG A 45 -6.38 -7.46 16.67
C ARG A 45 -4.90 -7.77 16.82
N ARG A 46 -4.10 -7.53 15.78
CA ARG A 46 -2.64 -7.71 15.83
C ARG A 46 -1.89 -6.90 14.78
N VAL A 47 -0.62 -6.63 15.08
CA VAL A 47 0.39 -6.17 14.12
C VAL A 47 1.28 -7.36 13.77
N VAL A 48 1.35 -7.71 12.48
CA VAL A 48 2.20 -8.78 11.97
C VAL A 48 3.40 -8.16 11.26
N ILE A 49 4.60 -8.35 11.78
CA ILE A 49 5.84 -7.86 11.17
C ILE A 49 6.46 -9.02 10.40
N VAL A 50 6.53 -8.88 9.08
CA VAL A 50 7.07 -9.90 8.18
C VAL A 50 8.47 -9.47 7.77
N ASP A 51 9.48 -10.27 8.09
CA ASP A 51 10.86 -10.04 7.68
C ASP A 51 11.57 -11.39 7.52
N ARG A 52 12.48 -11.51 6.57
CA ARG A 52 13.30 -12.72 6.39
C ARG A 52 14.30 -12.93 7.54
N ASP A 53 14.75 -11.86 8.18
CA ASP A 53 15.67 -11.91 9.31
C ASP A 53 14.91 -12.20 10.60
N THR A 54 15.17 -13.38 11.16
CA THR A 54 14.65 -13.80 12.47
C THR A 54 15.05 -12.86 13.61
N ARG A 55 16.10 -12.04 13.43
CA ARG A 55 16.61 -11.06 14.39
C ARG A 55 16.49 -9.61 13.88
N CYS A 56 15.51 -9.36 12.99
CA CYS A 56 15.26 -8.02 12.48
C CYS A 56 15.15 -6.96 13.59
N GLN A 57 15.50 -5.72 13.27
CA GLN A 57 15.57 -4.61 14.23
C GLN A 57 14.26 -4.46 15.03
N ALA A 58 13.10 -4.61 14.39
CA ALA A 58 11.80 -4.49 15.04
C ALA A 58 11.62 -5.52 16.15
N ARG A 59 12.10 -6.75 15.95
CA ARG A 59 12.05 -7.80 16.97
C ARG A 59 12.91 -7.46 18.18
N VAL A 60 14.13 -7.01 17.92
CA VAL A 60 15.08 -6.62 18.97
C VAL A 60 14.56 -5.42 19.77
N ALA A 61 14.05 -4.40 19.08
CA ALA A 61 13.65 -3.14 19.69
C ALA A 61 12.29 -3.20 20.41
N LEU A 62 11.33 -3.94 19.87
CA LEU A 62 9.94 -3.90 20.36
C LEU A 62 9.59 -5.10 21.26
N GLY A 63 10.28 -6.23 21.11
CA GLY A 63 10.00 -7.45 21.86
C GLY A 63 8.62 -8.07 21.55
N GLN A 64 8.27 -9.12 22.28
CA GLN A 64 6.99 -9.81 22.17
C GLN A 64 5.85 -9.00 22.82
N ALA A 65 4.65 -9.10 22.25
CA ALA A 65 3.42 -8.56 22.84
C ALA A 65 2.23 -9.44 22.38
N ALA A 66 1.14 -9.46 23.15
CA ALA A 66 -0.03 -10.30 22.84
C ALA A 66 -0.69 -9.96 21.49
N ASP A 67 -0.51 -8.73 21.03
CA ASP A 67 -1.04 -8.19 19.77
C ASP A 67 0.06 -7.95 18.73
N ARG A 68 1.21 -8.60 18.88
CA ARG A 68 2.32 -8.50 17.94
C ARG A 68 2.86 -9.87 17.58
N GLU A 69 2.94 -10.10 16.27
CA GLU A 69 3.47 -11.32 15.71
C GLU A 69 4.66 -10.99 14.81
N PHE A 70 5.69 -11.84 14.85
CA PHE A 70 6.85 -11.71 13.99
C PHE A 70 6.98 -12.97 13.13
N VAL A 71 6.82 -12.81 11.83
CA VAL A 71 6.86 -13.90 10.86
C VAL A 71 8.18 -13.85 10.10
N ALA A 72 8.99 -14.90 10.27
CA ALA A 72 10.26 -15.06 9.57
C ALA A 72 10.04 -15.70 8.20
N ARG A 73 9.80 -14.90 7.16
CA ARG A 73 9.45 -15.41 5.82
C ARG A 73 9.80 -14.41 4.73
N GLU A 74 10.04 -14.92 3.52
CA GLU A 74 10.07 -14.09 2.32
C GLU A 74 8.70 -13.44 2.07
N TRP A 75 8.71 -12.16 1.73
CA TRP A 75 7.49 -11.35 1.68
C TRP A 75 6.52 -11.81 0.60
N THR A 76 7.04 -12.16 -0.58
CA THR A 76 6.22 -12.66 -1.69
C THR A 76 5.51 -13.94 -1.28
N ASP A 77 6.20 -14.88 -0.63
CA ASP A 77 5.62 -16.14 -0.15
C ASP A 77 4.56 -15.89 0.93
N TYR A 78 4.83 -14.96 1.85
CA TYR A 78 3.84 -14.57 2.86
C TYR A 78 2.56 -14.01 2.21
N PHE A 79 2.71 -13.09 1.25
CA PHE A 79 1.57 -12.48 0.57
C PHE A 79 0.81 -13.45 -0.35
N CYS A 80 1.50 -14.42 -0.97
CA CYS A 80 0.86 -15.50 -1.71
C CYS A 80 -0.18 -16.23 -0.85
N ASP A 81 0.18 -16.61 0.38
CA ASP A 81 -0.74 -17.30 1.29
C ASP A 81 -1.78 -16.36 1.89
N PHE A 82 -1.32 -15.23 2.45
CA PHE A 82 -2.17 -14.27 3.15
C PHE A 82 -3.28 -13.70 2.26
N LEU A 83 -2.92 -13.26 1.05
CA LEU A 83 -3.91 -12.73 0.09
C LEU A 83 -4.57 -13.85 -0.71
N GLY A 84 -3.92 -15.02 -0.87
CA GLY A 84 -4.46 -16.16 -1.59
C GLY A 84 -5.73 -16.74 -0.98
N GLY A 85 -5.81 -16.75 0.35
CA GLY A 85 -7.01 -17.12 1.11
C GLY A 85 -7.82 -15.92 1.62
N GLY A 86 -7.45 -14.70 1.25
CA GLY A 86 -8.08 -13.47 1.74
C GLY A 86 -9.46 -13.22 1.12
N ALA A 87 -10.38 -12.73 1.95
CA ALA A 87 -11.67 -12.19 1.50
C ALA A 87 -11.79 -10.73 1.99
N PRO A 88 -12.46 -9.85 1.25
CA PRO A 88 -12.74 -8.50 1.73
C PRO A 88 -13.47 -8.54 3.07
N ALA A 89 -13.17 -7.58 3.95
CA ALA A 89 -13.91 -7.46 5.19
C ALA A 89 -15.41 -7.19 4.91
N PRO A 90 -16.34 -7.85 5.62
CA PRO A 90 -17.76 -7.52 5.54
C PRO A 90 -18.04 -6.04 5.83
N ALA A 91 -19.14 -5.53 5.29
CA ALA A 91 -19.55 -4.15 5.55
C ALA A 91 -19.77 -3.92 7.06
N GLY A 92 -19.10 -2.91 7.61
CA GLY A 92 -19.15 -2.58 9.03
C GLY A 92 -18.11 -3.29 9.90
N GLU A 93 -17.35 -4.24 9.36
CA GLU A 93 -16.25 -4.87 10.09
C GLU A 93 -14.90 -4.13 9.89
N PRO A 94 -14.00 -4.17 10.89
CA PRO A 94 -12.65 -3.63 10.75
C PRO A 94 -11.87 -4.33 9.62
N ARG A 95 -11.12 -3.54 8.85
CA ARG A 95 -10.36 -4.01 7.69
C ARG A 95 -8.93 -4.38 8.05
N ASP A 96 -8.33 -5.22 7.23
CA ASP A 96 -6.89 -5.49 7.26
C ASP A 96 -6.11 -4.46 6.43
N TYR A 97 -4.92 -4.11 6.91
CA TYR A 97 -4.09 -3.06 6.33
C TYR A 97 -2.65 -3.52 6.15
N ILE A 98 -1.98 -2.94 5.15
CA ILE A 98 -0.55 -3.18 4.88
C ILE A 98 0.19 -1.86 5.05
N VAL A 99 1.24 -1.85 5.87
CA VAL A 99 2.26 -0.80 5.91
C VAL A 99 3.33 -1.16 4.87
N PRO A 100 3.42 -0.46 3.72
CA PRO A 100 4.45 -0.72 2.73
C PRO A 100 5.84 -0.41 3.26
N SER A 101 6.86 -1.04 2.69
CA SER A 101 8.23 -0.54 2.81
C SER A 101 8.55 0.38 1.63
N PRO A 102 9.23 1.52 1.86
CA PRO A 102 9.52 2.53 0.83
C PRO A 102 10.57 2.07 -0.17
N LEU A 103 11.30 1.00 0.13
CA LEU A 103 12.41 0.48 -0.69
C LEU A 103 12.11 -0.88 -1.30
N MET A 104 10.91 -1.42 -1.06
CA MET A 104 10.62 -2.78 -1.46
C MET A 104 10.07 -2.88 -2.88
N PRO A 105 10.30 -4.03 -3.54
CA PRO A 105 9.70 -4.31 -4.83
C PRO A 105 8.19 -4.15 -4.78
N HIS A 106 7.56 -3.97 -5.94
CA HIS A 106 6.12 -3.78 -6.08
C HIS A 106 5.35 -5.05 -5.73
N LEU A 107 5.44 -5.54 -4.49
CA LEU A 107 4.95 -6.84 -4.02
C LEU A 107 3.49 -7.08 -4.41
N MET A 108 2.65 -6.05 -4.31
CA MET A 108 1.24 -6.18 -4.67
C MET A 108 1.04 -6.38 -6.17
N PHE A 109 1.84 -5.70 -7.00
CA PHE A 109 1.87 -5.94 -8.44
C PHE A 109 2.42 -7.33 -8.78
N GLU A 110 3.52 -7.75 -8.14
CA GLU A 110 4.11 -9.08 -8.33
C GLU A 110 3.13 -10.19 -7.95
N TRP A 111 2.40 -10.02 -6.85
CA TRP A 111 1.36 -10.94 -6.43
C TRP A 111 0.19 -11.01 -7.43
N VAL A 112 -0.32 -9.87 -7.91
CA VAL A 112 -1.37 -9.84 -8.95
C VAL A 112 -0.89 -10.51 -10.24
N LEU A 113 0.35 -10.24 -10.66
CA LEU A 113 0.95 -10.85 -11.86
C LEU A 113 1.11 -12.36 -11.71
N ALA A 114 1.58 -12.84 -10.56
CA ALA A 114 1.71 -14.25 -10.26
C ALA A 114 0.34 -14.96 -10.29
N ARG A 115 -0.69 -14.35 -9.72
CA ARG A 115 -2.07 -14.89 -9.77
C ARG A 115 -2.63 -14.93 -11.17
N ALA A 116 -2.41 -13.89 -11.97
CA ALA A 116 -2.83 -13.89 -13.37
C ALA A 116 -2.19 -15.06 -14.14
N ARG A 117 -0.88 -15.28 -13.98
CA ARG A 117 -0.15 -16.39 -14.62
C ARG A 117 -0.61 -17.77 -14.15
N ALA A 118 -0.86 -17.93 -12.86
CA ALA A 118 -1.38 -19.19 -12.31
C ALA A 118 -2.80 -19.48 -12.80
N ARG A 119 -3.64 -18.45 -12.92
CA ARG A 119 -5.04 -18.57 -13.37
C ARG A 119 -5.15 -18.92 -14.86
N TRP A 120 -4.22 -18.45 -15.70
CA TRP A 120 -4.25 -18.68 -17.14
C TRP A 120 -2.90 -19.15 -17.70
N PRO A 121 -2.51 -20.42 -17.44
CA PRO A 121 -1.20 -20.95 -17.88
C PRO A 121 -1.03 -20.99 -19.40
N GLY A 122 -2.13 -21.01 -20.16
CA GLY A 122 -2.13 -21.00 -21.63
C GLY A 122 -2.27 -19.62 -22.28
N ARG A 123 -2.28 -18.53 -21.51
CA ARG A 123 -2.42 -17.17 -22.05
C ARG A 123 -1.11 -16.39 -21.95
N ALA A 124 -0.83 -15.54 -22.94
CA ALA A 124 0.27 -14.59 -22.86
C ALA A 124 -0.05 -13.50 -21.84
N ILE A 125 0.86 -13.27 -20.90
CA ILE A 125 0.74 -12.23 -19.87
C ILE A 125 2.07 -11.47 -19.80
N GLU A 126 2.03 -10.22 -20.25
CA GLU A 126 3.19 -9.36 -20.38
C GLU A 126 3.10 -8.14 -19.47
N VAL A 127 4.27 -7.69 -19.01
CA VAL A 127 4.42 -6.39 -18.35
C VAL A 127 4.86 -5.41 -19.43
N ALA A 128 4.00 -4.44 -19.75
CA ALA A 128 4.24 -3.48 -20.81
C ALA A 128 4.41 -2.04 -20.25
N PRO A 129 5.14 -1.16 -20.94
CA PRO A 129 5.15 0.26 -20.63
C PRO A 129 3.75 0.87 -20.65
N VAL A 130 3.43 1.71 -19.68
CA VAL A 130 2.19 2.50 -19.70
C VAL A 130 2.38 3.72 -20.60
N PRO A 131 1.63 3.87 -21.70
CA PRO A 131 1.75 5.01 -22.61
C PRO A 131 1.33 6.34 -21.95
N GLY A 132 1.76 7.44 -22.57
CA GLY A 132 1.46 8.80 -22.11
C GLY A 132 2.21 9.20 -20.83
N ALA A 133 1.82 10.32 -20.21
CA ALA A 133 2.39 10.77 -18.95
C ALA A 133 1.33 11.30 -17.97
N PRO A 134 1.50 11.07 -16.65
CA PRO A 134 0.59 11.59 -15.65
C PRO A 134 0.72 13.11 -15.44
N GLY A 135 1.77 13.74 -16.00
CA GLY A 135 2.00 15.18 -15.88
C GLY A 135 2.73 15.59 -14.60
N THR A 136 3.53 14.70 -14.04
CA THR A 136 4.31 14.95 -12.82
C THR A 136 5.69 15.54 -13.17
N PRO A 137 6.22 16.51 -12.40
CA PRO A 137 7.56 17.07 -12.60
C PRO A 137 8.68 16.02 -12.62
N TYR A 138 8.59 15.02 -11.74
CA TYR A 138 9.46 13.85 -11.79
C TYR A 138 8.72 12.69 -12.45
N ASP A 139 9.33 12.12 -13.48
CA ASP A 139 8.81 10.99 -14.24
C ASP A 139 9.99 10.21 -14.84
N ARG A 140 10.23 9.01 -14.33
CA ARG A 140 11.32 8.12 -14.77
C ARG A 140 10.83 6.70 -14.90
N THR A 141 11.18 6.05 -16.00
CA THR A 141 10.82 4.65 -16.25
C THR A 141 12.07 3.78 -16.17
N ALA A 142 12.01 2.73 -15.36
CA ALA A 142 13.02 1.68 -15.35
C ALA A 142 13.04 0.97 -16.71
N PRO A 143 14.22 0.52 -17.18
CA PRO A 143 14.30 -0.25 -18.41
C PRO A 143 13.51 -1.57 -18.31
N ALA A 144 13.35 -2.22 -19.46
CA ALA A 144 12.87 -3.61 -19.52
C ALA A 144 13.72 -4.51 -18.59
N PRO A 145 13.12 -5.57 -18.01
CA PRO A 145 11.76 -6.07 -18.27
C PRO A 145 10.69 -5.51 -17.32
N HIS A 146 11.06 -4.71 -16.32
CA HIS A 146 10.13 -4.33 -15.24
C HIS A 146 9.21 -3.17 -15.59
N HIS A 147 9.68 -2.23 -16.44
CA HIS A 147 8.92 -1.06 -16.86
C HIS A 147 8.30 -0.22 -15.73
N THR A 148 8.82 -0.36 -14.50
CA THR A 148 8.39 0.43 -13.34
C THR A 148 8.52 1.91 -13.67
N ARG A 149 7.46 2.67 -13.40
CA ARG A 149 7.46 4.12 -13.56
C ARG A 149 7.45 4.81 -12.19
N PHE A 150 8.49 5.58 -11.92
CA PHE A 150 8.64 6.40 -10.73
C PHE A 150 8.18 7.81 -11.02
N VAL A 151 7.17 8.28 -10.29
CA VAL A 151 6.53 9.59 -10.52
C VAL A 151 6.40 10.35 -9.21
N SER A 152 6.59 11.67 -9.24
CA SER A 152 6.43 12.53 -8.06
C SER A 152 6.05 13.95 -8.45
N PHE A 153 5.13 14.54 -7.67
CA PHE A 153 4.81 15.96 -7.71
C PHE A 153 5.82 16.82 -6.93
N ALA A 154 6.53 16.23 -5.97
CA ALA A 154 7.66 16.89 -5.33
C ALA A 154 8.87 16.80 -6.25
N ASP A 155 9.38 17.95 -6.68
CA ASP A 155 10.69 18.12 -7.33
C ASP A 155 11.82 18.38 -6.30
N TRP A 156 11.53 18.17 -5.02
CA TRP A 156 12.45 18.18 -3.88
C TRP A 156 12.43 16.85 -3.12
N ILE A 157 13.34 16.70 -2.15
CA ILE A 157 13.41 15.53 -1.27
C ILE A 157 12.55 15.76 -0.02
N CYS A 158 11.46 15.00 0.11
CA CYS A 158 10.65 14.95 1.33
C CYS A 158 11.33 14.07 2.41
N PRO A 159 11.05 14.31 3.71
CA PRO A 159 11.44 13.37 4.76
C PRO A 159 10.84 11.98 4.52
N THR A 160 11.58 10.93 4.86
CA THR A 160 11.16 9.52 4.68
C THR A 160 9.82 9.18 5.35
N HIS A 161 9.50 9.86 6.46
CA HIS A 161 8.25 9.68 7.22
C HIS A 161 7.28 10.87 7.00
N CYS A 162 7.33 11.51 5.84
CA CYS A 162 6.41 12.59 5.49
C CYS A 162 4.97 12.08 5.55
N ILE A 163 4.16 12.71 6.41
CA ILE A 163 2.74 12.38 6.55
C ILE A 163 1.85 13.06 5.52
N GLU A 164 2.44 13.75 4.55
CA GLU A 164 1.72 14.49 3.51
C GLU A 164 0.66 15.46 4.07
N PRO A 165 1.06 16.42 4.94
CA PRO A 165 0.12 17.32 5.59
C PRO A 165 -0.57 18.25 4.58
N ALA A 166 -1.77 18.74 4.95
CA ALA A 166 -2.56 19.63 4.11
C ALA A 166 -1.77 20.88 3.67
N VAL A 167 -1.04 21.51 4.61
CA VAL A 167 -0.07 22.57 4.32
C VAL A 167 1.32 21.93 4.27
N CYS A 168 1.94 21.96 3.09
CA CYS A 168 3.25 21.36 2.89
C CYS A 168 4.36 22.30 3.40
N PRO A 169 5.25 21.86 4.31
CA PRO A 169 6.34 22.69 4.82
C PRO A 169 7.34 23.14 3.75
N ALA A 170 7.54 22.33 2.70
CA ALA A 170 8.50 22.65 1.65
C ALA A 170 8.07 23.82 0.76
N ILE A 171 6.76 23.97 0.52
CA ILE A 171 6.20 25.02 -0.35
C ILE A 171 5.43 26.10 0.42
N GLY A 172 5.20 25.91 1.72
CA GLY A 172 4.47 26.85 2.58
C GLY A 172 2.99 27.05 2.21
N ARG A 173 2.38 26.15 1.44
CA ARG A 173 1.01 26.28 0.92
C ARG A 173 0.26 24.95 0.95
N THR A 174 -1.04 25.04 0.76
CA THR A 174 -1.91 23.87 0.60
C THR A 174 -1.52 23.08 -0.64
N ARG A 175 -1.43 21.76 -0.52
CA ARG A 175 -1.21 20.88 -1.69
C ARG A 175 -2.44 20.89 -2.58
N THR A 176 -2.23 20.97 -3.89
CA THR A 176 -3.32 20.99 -4.89
C THR A 176 -3.26 19.80 -5.83
N TRP A 177 -2.51 18.75 -5.46
CA TRP A 177 -2.27 17.58 -6.29
C TRP A 177 -2.42 16.30 -5.47
N GLU A 178 -2.90 15.26 -6.13
CA GLU A 178 -3.03 13.91 -5.59
C GLU A 178 -2.58 12.91 -6.66
N MET A 179 -1.66 11.99 -6.31
CA MET A 179 -1.11 11.03 -7.27
C MET A 179 -2.19 10.10 -7.81
N GLY A 180 -3.16 9.70 -6.97
CA GLY A 180 -4.28 8.87 -7.40
C GLY A 180 -5.11 9.53 -8.51
N ASP A 181 -5.30 10.85 -8.45
CA ASP A 181 -6.07 11.59 -9.45
C ASP A 181 -5.29 11.76 -10.74
N ALA A 182 -3.96 11.99 -10.66
CA ALA A 182 -3.10 12.04 -11.85
C ALA A 182 -3.10 10.71 -12.62
N VAL A 183 -3.05 9.58 -11.92
CA VAL A 183 -3.07 8.25 -12.55
C VAL A 183 -4.45 7.94 -13.14
N ARG A 184 -5.55 8.28 -12.45
CA ARG A 184 -6.90 8.16 -13.03
C ARG A 184 -7.07 9.03 -14.27
N GLY A 185 -6.63 10.29 -14.21
CA GLY A 185 -6.69 11.20 -15.35
C GLY A 185 -5.87 10.71 -16.55
N LEU A 186 -4.72 10.07 -16.33
CA LEU A 186 -3.99 9.39 -17.41
C LEU A 186 -4.82 8.24 -17.99
N ALA A 187 -5.39 7.38 -17.14
CA ALA A 187 -6.22 6.27 -17.61
C ALA A 187 -7.43 6.73 -18.43
N ASP A 188 -8.09 7.81 -18.01
CA ASP A 188 -9.24 8.37 -18.73
C ASP A 188 -8.84 8.95 -20.08
N ARG A 189 -7.68 9.63 -20.17
CA ARG A 189 -7.13 10.10 -21.45
C ARG A 189 -6.84 8.95 -22.40
N LEU A 190 -6.24 7.86 -21.92
CA LEU A 190 -5.94 6.68 -22.74
C LEU A 190 -7.21 6.00 -23.25
N ARG A 191 -8.24 5.88 -22.40
CA ARG A 191 -9.55 5.36 -22.86
C ARG A 191 -10.19 6.25 -23.92
N ALA A 192 -10.09 7.57 -23.76
CA ALA A 192 -10.64 8.52 -24.73
C ALA A 192 -9.96 8.42 -26.10
N THR A 193 -8.71 7.95 -26.16
CA THR A 193 -8.00 7.66 -27.42
C THR A 193 -8.28 6.25 -27.98
N GLY A 194 -9.17 5.48 -27.34
CA GLY A 194 -9.53 4.13 -27.77
C GLY A 194 -8.62 3.02 -27.27
N GLU A 195 -7.69 3.31 -26.34
CA GLU A 195 -6.85 2.26 -25.74
C GLU A 195 -7.70 1.30 -24.90
N PRO A 196 -7.53 -0.03 -25.04
CA PRO A 196 -8.28 -1.03 -24.28
C PRO A 196 -7.79 -1.11 -22.83
N LEU A 197 -8.07 -0.07 -22.04
CA LEU A 197 -7.62 0.07 -20.66
C LEU A 197 -8.76 -0.12 -19.65
N HIS A 198 -8.65 -1.17 -18.84
CA HIS A 198 -9.63 -1.51 -17.80
C HIS A 198 -9.25 -1.05 -16.38
N GLY A 199 -7.98 -0.64 -16.18
CA GLY A 199 -7.42 -0.12 -14.92
C GLY A 199 -7.78 1.34 -14.60
N PRO A 200 -7.17 1.99 -13.60
CA PRO A 200 -6.07 1.51 -12.80
C PRO A 200 -6.54 0.74 -11.55
N ALA A 201 -5.78 -0.28 -11.15
CA ALA A 201 -5.80 -0.78 -9.78
C ALA A 201 -4.88 0.11 -8.94
N LEU A 202 -5.40 0.75 -7.90
CA LEU A 202 -4.67 1.73 -7.08
C LEU A 202 -4.58 1.28 -5.63
N PHE A 203 -3.36 1.19 -5.11
CA PHE A 203 -3.07 0.89 -3.72
C PHE A 203 -2.57 2.15 -3.01
N VAL A 204 -3.50 3.04 -2.69
CA VAL A 204 -3.19 4.38 -2.17
C VAL A 204 -2.80 4.29 -0.70
N CYS A 205 -1.56 4.67 -0.39
CA CYS A 205 -1.10 4.81 0.99
C CYS A 205 -1.78 6.00 1.65
N ARG A 206 -2.45 5.77 2.79
CA ARG A 206 -3.10 6.78 3.62
C ARG A 206 -2.58 6.69 5.05
N HIS A 207 -2.37 7.85 5.65
CA HIS A 207 -1.97 7.95 7.05
C HIS A 207 -3.18 7.75 7.97
N HIS A 208 -3.12 6.77 8.86
CA HIS A 208 -4.22 6.44 9.78
C HIS A 208 -4.00 7.06 11.16
N VAL A 209 -2.99 6.59 11.89
CA VAL A 209 -2.72 7.03 13.26
C VAL A 209 -1.25 7.32 13.44
N PHE A 210 -0.93 8.44 14.10
CA PHE A 210 0.46 8.87 14.34
C PHE A 210 1.36 8.83 13.09
N GLY A 211 0.79 9.17 11.94
CA GLY A 211 1.50 9.18 10.67
C GLY A 211 1.81 7.81 10.10
N VAL A 212 1.19 6.72 10.58
CA VAL A 212 1.34 5.38 10.01
C VAL A 212 0.64 5.30 8.65
N GLY A 213 1.44 5.19 7.59
CA GLY A 213 0.96 5.04 6.22
C GLY A 213 0.59 3.60 5.91
N THR A 214 -0.65 3.36 5.49
CA THR A 214 -1.14 2.04 5.10
C THR A 214 -2.00 2.09 3.83
N PHE A 215 -2.15 0.97 3.15
CA PHE A 215 -3.23 0.74 2.20
C PHE A 215 -4.04 -0.49 2.61
N ALA A 216 -5.32 -0.53 2.24
CA ALA A 216 -6.22 -1.61 2.64
C ALA A 216 -5.96 -2.88 1.82
N VAL A 217 -6.03 -4.05 2.47
CA VAL A 217 -5.98 -5.36 1.79
C VAL A 217 -7.11 -5.48 0.76
N ASP A 218 -8.30 -4.97 1.07
CA ASP A 218 -9.45 -4.95 0.16
C ASP A 218 -9.13 -4.29 -1.19
N ALA A 219 -8.28 -3.26 -1.21
CA ALA A 219 -7.89 -2.60 -2.46
C ALA A 219 -7.04 -3.53 -3.35
N VAL A 220 -6.19 -4.35 -2.73
CA VAL A 220 -5.37 -5.36 -3.42
C VAL A 220 -6.24 -6.46 -4.00
N LEU A 221 -7.18 -6.98 -3.19
CA LEU A 221 -8.15 -7.99 -3.62
C LEU A 221 -9.05 -7.46 -4.76
N ALA A 222 -9.49 -6.21 -4.68
CA ALA A 222 -10.24 -5.56 -5.76
C ALA A 222 -9.40 -5.42 -7.05
N GLY A 223 -8.10 -5.18 -6.93
CA GLY A 223 -7.15 -5.17 -8.03
C GLY A 223 -7.03 -6.53 -8.74
N ASP A 224 -6.87 -7.63 -7.99
CA ASP A 224 -6.89 -8.99 -8.58
C ASP A 224 -8.24 -9.33 -9.20
N ALA A 225 -9.35 -8.97 -8.53
CA ALA A 225 -10.69 -9.19 -9.07
C ALA A 225 -10.91 -8.41 -10.39
N LEU A 226 -10.35 -7.21 -10.53
CA LEU A 226 -10.37 -6.46 -11.78
C LEU A 226 -9.61 -7.22 -12.88
N VAL A 227 -8.38 -7.66 -12.59
CA VAL A 227 -7.58 -8.44 -13.54
C VAL A 227 -8.29 -9.72 -13.94
N GLN A 228 -8.88 -10.45 -12.98
CA GLN A 228 -9.69 -11.64 -13.22
C GLN A 228 -10.83 -11.38 -14.21
N ARG A 229 -11.71 -10.41 -13.92
CA ARG A 229 -12.86 -10.10 -14.79
C ARG A 229 -12.44 -9.73 -16.21
N VAL A 230 -11.38 -8.95 -16.35
CA VAL A 230 -10.88 -8.50 -17.65
C VAL A 230 -10.24 -9.66 -18.41
N GLY A 231 -9.41 -10.45 -17.74
CA GLY A 231 -8.77 -11.62 -18.34
C GLY A 231 -9.79 -12.66 -18.79
N GLU A 232 -10.89 -12.87 -18.06
CA GLU A 232 -11.98 -13.77 -18.47
C GLU A 232 -12.65 -13.33 -19.78
N SER A 233 -12.76 -12.02 -20.02
CA SER A 233 -13.34 -11.47 -21.26
C SER A 233 -12.38 -11.39 -22.45
N GLY A 234 -11.07 -11.55 -22.23
CA GLY A 234 -10.06 -11.53 -23.29
C GLY A 234 -10.11 -12.79 -24.16
N ALA A 235 -9.80 -12.64 -25.45
CA ALA A 235 -9.67 -13.77 -26.37
C ALA A 235 -8.64 -14.79 -25.83
N ALA A 236 -8.96 -16.09 -25.96
CA ALA A 236 -7.96 -17.13 -25.74
C ALA A 236 -6.87 -16.99 -26.82
N ALA A 237 -5.62 -17.28 -26.43
CA ALA A 237 -4.50 -17.34 -27.38
C ALA A 237 -4.71 -18.47 -28.40
#